data_AF-A0A8S1C0V0-F1
#
_entry.id   AF-A0A8S1C0V0-F1
#
_cell.length_a   1.000
_cell.length_b   1.000
_cell.length_c   1.000
_cell.angle_alpha   90.00
_cell.angle_beta   90.00
_cell.angle_gamma   90.00
#
_symmetry.space_group_name_H-M   'P 1'
#
loop_
_entity.id
_entity.type
_entity.pdbx_description
1 polymer ?
#
loop_
_entity_poly.entity_id
_entity_poly.type
_entity_poly.pdbx_seq_one_letter_code
_entity_poly.pdbx_strand_id
1 'polypeptide(L)'
;MAEFIRGGAGVIPVTKEKLHGSPSTGSDDGQDGLAVDEFDPFLADNEEAESSNASLLVAPHENQWYHGRLDRYTAEERLYEASKLGSYLIRESDRKPGSYVLSYLGRTGINHFRITAVCGDFYIGGRQFDSLSDLIGYYTNITDLLKKERLIHPVPPPEPVNDKKRIVAILPYTKMPDTDELSFQKGDIFFVHNDMGDGWLWVTAHRTGEQGMIFRDLVEDLADNIDPNTVFSWFHPNVTKNDAVDMLVKSGPGSFLVRPSDNSPGDYSLFFHINNQIQRFRIEKKGVRYLMGGRTFECLDAVINRYRKEQIVEGHTLIQPAMNEEDESFAKPKEIDHAEKIYATLRECREQVGLKKNKGIKMQGFLNKKSEKNKKWKSMFFVLLVEGSDTHLYFYDNPKRTKPKGLIDLSCAYLYQVHDSVFDRPHCFQLVERALPCLATITYLCANTADLAQDWISALRPLCITQMTRSPKVQRLRELKCLQLHILDAHRLPFKLVPNPFCIISLNQVKVARTKVKTGLDPLFDEEFLLDDIPPDVLSFTITVYNKGKRSKDTEVAELTVELSSLTNGDEVCQLLLIIDS
;
A
#
# COMPACT_ATOMS: atom_id res chain seq x y z
N MET A 1 36.87 39.29 -61.82
CA MET A 1 36.59 37.91 -61.38
C MET A 1 35.80 38.03 -60.07
N ALA A 2 34.54 38.44 -60.18
CA ALA A 2 33.35 37.59 -60.23
C ALA A 2 33.01 37.13 -58.79
N GLU A 3 32.24 37.93 -58.02
CA GLU A 3 30.76 38.07 -58.06
C GLU A 3 30.05 36.78 -57.57
N PHE A 4 29.01 36.75 -56.72
CA PHE A 4 28.07 37.77 -56.23
C PHE A 4 27.09 37.15 -55.20
N ILE A 5 26.63 37.97 -54.22
CA ILE A 5 25.21 38.16 -53.77
C ILE A 5 24.48 37.03 -53.01
N ARG A 6 23.61 37.20 -52.00
CA ARG A 6 22.95 38.28 -51.17
C ARG A 6 22.28 37.52 -49.99
N GLY A 7 21.78 38.07 -48.89
CA GLY A 7 21.48 39.42 -48.35
C GLY A 7 20.94 39.20 -46.92
N GLY A 8 21.14 40.06 -45.91
CA GLY A 8 20.54 41.40 -45.74
C GLY A 8 19.19 41.28 -44.99
N ALA A 9 19.14 41.38 -43.66
CA ALA A 9 19.05 42.58 -42.80
C ALA A 9 17.60 42.91 -42.36
N GLY A 10 17.41 43.10 -41.05
CA GLY A 10 16.15 43.62 -40.47
C GLY A 10 16.26 43.78 -38.95
N VAL A 11 16.44 45.01 -38.49
CA VAL A 11 16.36 45.47 -37.08
C VAL A 11 15.38 46.66 -37.05
N ILE A 12 14.92 47.00 -35.84
CA ILE A 12 14.26 48.24 -35.37
C ILE A 12 12.71 48.12 -35.28
N PRO A 13 12.01 48.77 -34.33
CA PRO A 13 12.05 48.63 -32.86
C PRO A 13 10.62 48.42 -32.29
N VAL A 14 10.47 48.18 -30.99
CA VAL A 14 9.18 48.37 -30.31
C VAL A 14 9.31 49.46 -29.25
N THR A 15 8.28 50.28 -29.23
CA THR A 15 8.04 51.60 -28.64
C THR A 15 8.12 51.69 -27.10
N LYS A 16 8.52 52.88 -26.62
CA LYS A 16 8.43 53.36 -25.23
C LYS A 16 7.19 54.25 -25.02
N GLU A 17 6.87 54.43 -23.72
CA GLU A 17 6.00 55.41 -23.04
C GLU A 17 4.56 54.94 -22.75
N LYS A 18 4.09 54.87 -21.49
CA LYS A 18 4.07 55.97 -20.49
C LYS A 18 4.31 55.55 -19.03
N LEU A 19 4.79 56.55 -18.28
CA LEU A 19 5.13 56.60 -16.85
C LEU A 19 3.93 56.83 -15.89
N HIS A 20 4.24 56.60 -14.59
CA HIS A 20 3.63 57.02 -13.31
C HIS A 20 2.93 55.87 -12.56
N GLY A 21 3.22 55.50 -11.29
CA GLY A 21 4.16 55.92 -10.24
C GLY A 21 3.88 55.10 -8.96
N SER A 22 4.96 54.72 -8.25
CA SER A 22 5.21 54.15 -6.89
C SER A 22 4.10 53.96 -5.82
N PRO A 23 4.35 53.27 -4.67
CA PRO A 23 5.31 52.18 -4.30
C PRO A 23 4.69 51.04 -3.43
N SER A 24 5.54 50.13 -2.90
CA SER A 24 5.33 49.21 -1.74
C SER A 24 4.81 47.80 -2.10
N THR A 25 5.38 46.65 -1.72
CA THR A 25 6.46 46.18 -0.84
C THR A 25 6.88 44.79 -1.34
N GLY A 26 8.18 44.45 -1.28
CA GLY A 26 8.72 43.12 -1.61
C GLY A 26 8.03 41.99 -0.83
N SER A 27 7.90 40.80 -1.40
CA SER A 27 8.99 39.82 -1.50
C SER A 27 8.88 38.92 -2.72
N ASP A 28 10.04 38.71 -3.34
CA ASP A 28 10.33 37.99 -4.58
C ASP A 28 10.21 36.47 -4.39
N ASP A 29 9.39 35.84 -5.23
CA ASP A 29 9.32 34.41 -5.48
C ASP A 29 10.25 34.07 -6.67
N GLY A 30 11.18 33.15 -6.45
CA GLY A 30 11.96 32.44 -7.46
C GLY A 30 12.79 31.37 -6.73
N GLN A 31 12.90 30.12 -7.17
CA GLN A 31 12.81 29.61 -8.52
C GLN A 31 12.75 28.07 -8.46
N ASP A 32 12.06 27.47 -9.42
CA ASP A 32 12.02 26.03 -9.68
C ASP A 32 13.40 25.36 -9.57
N GLY A 33 13.56 24.51 -8.56
CA GLY A 33 14.65 23.55 -8.44
C GLY A 33 14.20 22.21 -9.00
N LEU A 34 14.67 21.87 -10.20
CA LEU A 34 14.67 20.50 -10.71
C LEU A 34 15.25 19.58 -9.63
N ALA A 35 14.45 18.60 -9.19
CA ALA A 35 14.86 17.62 -8.19
C ALA A 35 16.07 16.83 -8.72
N VAL A 36 17.26 17.22 -8.26
CA VAL A 36 18.46 16.39 -8.39
C VAL A 36 18.27 15.24 -7.42
N ASP A 37 18.31 14.02 -7.93
CA ASP A 37 18.16 12.81 -7.15
C ASP A 37 19.40 12.63 -6.25
N GLU A 38 19.39 13.30 -5.10
CA GLU A 38 20.44 13.24 -4.09
C GLU A 38 20.40 11.85 -3.45
N PHE A 39 21.40 11.01 -3.74
CA PHE A 39 21.56 9.71 -3.10
C PHE A 39 21.51 9.89 -1.57
N ASP A 40 20.49 9.32 -0.92
CA ASP A 40 20.38 9.30 0.53
C ASP A 40 20.82 7.91 0.99
N PRO A 41 22.03 7.77 1.58
CA PRO A 41 22.52 6.47 2.02
C PRO A 41 21.65 5.84 3.11
N PHE A 42 20.70 6.57 3.70
CA PHE A 42 19.75 6.06 4.68
C PHE A 42 18.44 5.59 4.04
N LEU A 43 18.28 5.65 2.71
CA LEU A 43 17.17 5.00 2.02
C LEU A 43 17.55 3.57 1.62
N ALA A 44 16.58 2.67 1.62
CA ALA A 44 16.79 1.30 1.14
C ALA A 44 17.03 1.33 -0.37
N ASP A 45 18.03 0.58 -0.87
CA ASP A 45 18.46 0.48 -2.29
C ASP A 45 17.38 0.01 -3.29
N ASN A 46 16.10 0.00 -2.93
CA ASN A 46 15.02 -0.51 -3.78
C ASN A 46 14.56 0.47 -4.88
N GLU A 47 14.94 1.76 -4.81
CA GLU A 47 14.32 2.80 -5.64
C GLU A 47 14.64 2.68 -7.15
N GLU A 48 15.75 2.06 -7.56
CA GLU A 48 16.11 2.00 -8.98
C GLU A 48 15.26 1.03 -9.83
N ALA A 49 14.55 0.09 -9.19
CA ALA A 49 13.69 -0.87 -9.90
C ALA A 49 12.22 -0.46 -9.95
N GLU A 50 11.79 0.54 -9.18
CA GLU A 50 10.38 0.78 -8.86
C GLU A 50 9.63 1.67 -9.88
N SER A 51 10.32 2.54 -10.63
CA SER A 51 9.65 3.54 -11.49
C SER A 51 9.47 3.14 -12.97
N SER A 52 10.16 2.13 -13.48
CA SER A 52 10.22 1.86 -14.93
C SER A 52 9.46 0.60 -15.38
N ASN A 53 8.98 -0.25 -14.46
CA ASN A 53 8.45 -1.59 -14.80
C ASN A 53 7.07 -1.93 -14.22
N ALA A 54 6.22 -0.95 -13.89
CA ALA A 54 4.85 -1.23 -13.45
C ALA A 54 4.02 -2.05 -14.46
N SER A 55 4.37 -1.98 -15.75
CA SER A 55 3.70 -2.73 -16.83
C SER A 55 4.12 -4.21 -16.96
N LEU A 56 5.06 -4.71 -16.14
CA LEU A 56 5.54 -6.11 -16.20
C LEU A 56 5.21 -6.95 -14.94
N LEU A 57 4.51 -6.38 -13.95
CA LEU A 57 4.16 -7.06 -12.68
C LEU A 57 2.92 -7.94 -12.78
N VAL A 58 2.74 -8.66 -13.88
CA VAL A 58 1.56 -9.49 -14.08
C VAL A 58 1.74 -10.82 -13.35
N ALA A 59 1.03 -10.99 -12.25
CA ALA A 59 0.88 -12.30 -11.64
C ALA A 59 0.10 -13.26 -12.56
N PRO A 60 0.35 -14.58 -12.46
CA PRO A 60 -0.54 -15.57 -13.04
C PRO A 60 -1.96 -15.40 -12.49
N HIS A 61 -2.97 -15.88 -13.24
CA HIS A 61 -4.36 -15.77 -12.80
C HIS A 61 -4.60 -16.47 -11.45
N GLU A 62 -5.48 -15.92 -10.59
CA GLU A 62 -5.71 -16.36 -9.20
C GLU A 62 -5.98 -17.88 -9.10
N ASN A 63 -6.70 -18.45 -10.08
CA ASN A 63 -6.98 -19.89 -10.18
C ASN A 63 -5.75 -20.79 -10.41
N GLN A 64 -4.54 -20.23 -10.44
CA GLN A 64 -3.30 -21.00 -10.56
C GLN A 64 -2.54 -21.10 -9.24
N TRP A 65 -2.88 -20.31 -8.22
CA TRP A 65 -2.09 -20.26 -6.99
C TRP A 65 -2.89 -19.96 -5.72
N TYR A 66 -4.12 -19.46 -5.82
CA TYR A 66 -4.97 -19.19 -4.67
C TYR A 66 -5.86 -20.40 -4.36
N HIS A 67 -5.73 -20.95 -3.15
CA HIS A 67 -6.42 -22.17 -2.71
C HIS A 67 -7.61 -21.91 -1.80
N GLY A 68 -7.92 -20.64 -1.50
CA GLY A 68 -8.92 -20.31 -0.50
C GLY A 68 -8.55 -20.91 0.85
N ARG A 69 -9.54 -21.44 1.56
CA ARG A 69 -9.34 -22.15 2.83
C ARG A 69 -8.62 -23.47 2.60
N LEU A 70 -7.39 -23.53 3.09
CA LEU A 70 -6.55 -24.72 3.01
C LEU A 70 -5.65 -24.80 4.24
N ASP A 71 -5.67 -25.96 4.88
CA ASP A 71 -4.82 -26.22 6.03
C ASP A 71 -3.35 -26.38 5.62
N ARG A 72 -2.46 -26.33 6.62
CA ARG A 72 -1.02 -26.38 6.39
C ARG A 72 -0.57 -27.72 5.81
N TYR A 73 -1.13 -28.83 6.29
CA TYR A 73 -0.70 -30.17 5.91
C TYR A 73 -1.06 -30.44 4.45
N THR A 74 -2.29 -30.15 4.05
CA THR A 74 -2.73 -30.31 2.65
C THR A 74 -1.95 -29.39 1.70
N ALA A 75 -1.57 -28.19 2.14
CA ALA A 75 -0.69 -27.30 1.37
C ALA A 75 0.71 -27.89 1.19
N GLU A 76 1.28 -28.50 2.23
CA GLU A 76 2.58 -29.17 2.17
C GLU A 76 2.54 -30.37 1.20
N GLU A 77 1.52 -31.23 1.28
CA GLU A 77 1.32 -32.36 0.36
C GLU A 77 1.30 -31.89 -1.10
N ARG A 78 0.53 -30.84 -1.40
CA ARG A 78 0.45 -30.28 -2.76
C ARG A 78 1.78 -29.74 -3.28
N LEU A 79 2.56 -29.09 -2.42
CA LEU A 79 3.89 -28.62 -2.79
C LEU A 79 4.86 -29.78 -3.02
N TYR A 80 4.77 -30.84 -2.22
CA TYR A 80 5.54 -32.07 -2.44
C TYR A 80 5.17 -32.76 -3.75
N GLU A 81 3.88 -32.90 -4.06
CA GLU A 81 3.39 -33.49 -5.32
C GLU A 81 3.85 -32.68 -6.54
N ALA A 82 3.89 -31.35 -6.44
CA ALA A 82 4.42 -30.51 -7.51
C ALA A 82 5.91 -30.77 -7.79
N SER A 83 6.68 -31.16 -6.75
CA SER A 83 8.08 -31.62 -6.83
C SER A 83 9.04 -30.69 -7.62
N LYS A 84 8.76 -29.39 -7.65
CA LYS A 84 9.58 -28.38 -8.33
C LYS A 84 10.01 -27.28 -7.36
N LEU A 85 11.31 -27.02 -7.27
CA LEU A 85 11.82 -25.89 -6.49
C LEU A 85 11.24 -24.56 -7.01
N GLY A 86 10.89 -23.66 -6.10
CA GLY A 86 10.20 -22.43 -6.46
C GLY A 86 8.67 -22.58 -6.59
N SER A 87 8.12 -23.75 -6.26
CA SER A 87 6.67 -23.96 -6.23
C SER A 87 6.01 -23.21 -5.10
N TYR A 88 4.83 -22.64 -5.34
CA TYR A 88 4.14 -21.84 -4.34
C TYR A 88 2.62 -21.90 -4.46
N LEU A 89 1.95 -21.59 -3.35
CA LEU A 89 0.51 -21.33 -3.28
C LEU A 89 0.19 -20.35 -2.15
N ILE A 90 -0.93 -19.64 -2.26
CA ILE A 90 -1.51 -18.83 -1.18
C ILE A 90 -2.77 -19.52 -0.67
N ARG A 91 -2.90 -19.55 0.66
CA ARG A 91 -4.05 -20.10 1.37
C ARG A 91 -4.53 -19.16 2.47
N GLU A 92 -5.83 -19.14 2.73
CA GLU A 92 -6.42 -18.56 3.92
C GLU A 92 -6.27 -19.54 5.10
N SER A 93 -5.95 -19.01 6.28
CA SER A 93 -5.80 -19.80 7.50
C SER A 93 -7.15 -20.23 8.05
N ASP A 94 -7.39 -21.54 8.12
CA ASP A 94 -8.61 -22.11 8.74
C ASP A 94 -8.78 -21.74 10.22
N ARG A 95 -7.68 -21.45 10.92
CA ARG A 95 -7.68 -21.14 12.35
C ARG A 95 -7.89 -19.66 12.66
N LYS A 96 -7.62 -18.77 11.70
CA LYS A 96 -7.70 -17.31 11.85
C LYS A 96 -8.24 -16.71 10.54
N PRO A 97 -9.58 -16.59 10.41
CA PRO A 97 -10.21 -15.97 9.25
C PRO A 97 -9.59 -14.59 8.96
N GLY A 98 -9.33 -14.29 7.68
CA GLY A 98 -8.64 -13.06 7.27
C GLY A 98 -7.11 -13.08 7.42
N SER A 99 -6.50 -14.17 7.89
CA SER A 99 -5.04 -14.36 7.85
C SER A 99 -4.65 -15.23 6.66
N TYR A 100 -3.73 -14.74 5.84
CA TYR A 100 -3.26 -15.47 4.65
C TYR A 100 -1.86 -16.04 4.90
N VAL A 101 -1.49 -17.07 4.14
CA VAL A 101 -0.18 -17.70 4.20
C VAL A 101 0.31 -18.01 2.79
N LEU A 102 1.50 -17.51 2.45
CA LEU A 102 2.25 -17.94 1.28
C LEU A 102 3.06 -19.18 1.66
N SER A 103 2.71 -20.32 1.06
CA SER A 103 3.44 -21.58 1.22
C SER A 103 4.36 -21.77 0.01
N TYR A 104 5.65 -22.00 0.25
CA TYR A 104 6.70 -21.96 -0.77
C TYR A 104 7.69 -23.11 -0.60
N LEU A 105 7.94 -23.87 -1.66
CA LEU A 105 8.95 -24.93 -1.70
C LEU A 105 10.30 -24.35 -2.11
N GLY A 106 11.13 -24.06 -1.12
CA GLY A 106 12.49 -23.54 -1.30
C GLY A 106 13.57 -24.62 -1.26
N ARG A 107 14.82 -24.20 -1.33
CA ARG A 107 15.98 -25.12 -1.33
C ARG A 107 16.14 -25.90 -0.02
N THR A 108 15.71 -25.33 1.10
CA THR A 108 15.78 -25.94 2.44
C THR A 108 14.49 -26.68 2.82
N GLY A 109 13.53 -26.81 1.89
CA GLY A 109 12.22 -27.38 2.14
C GLY A 109 11.09 -26.34 2.08
N ILE A 110 9.94 -26.71 2.64
CA ILE A 110 8.74 -25.88 2.59
C ILE A 110 8.79 -24.80 3.68
N ASN A 111 8.55 -23.55 3.25
CA ASN A 111 8.45 -22.38 4.10
C ASN A 111 7.03 -21.82 4.05
N HIS A 112 6.56 -21.30 5.19
CA HIS A 112 5.26 -20.64 5.29
C HIS A 112 5.45 -19.21 5.78
N PHE A 113 5.13 -18.25 4.92
CA PHE A 113 5.19 -16.83 5.24
C PHE A 113 3.80 -16.32 5.54
N ARG A 114 3.63 -15.77 6.75
CA ARG A 114 2.38 -15.13 7.15
C ARG A 114 2.18 -13.85 6.33
N ILE A 115 0.96 -13.69 5.81
CA ILE A 115 0.51 -12.47 5.17
C ILE A 115 -0.59 -11.88 6.05
N THR A 116 -0.35 -10.66 6.53
CA THR A 116 -1.33 -9.92 7.33
C THR A 116 -2.23 -9.12 6.39
N ALA A 117 -3.54 -9.38 6.40
CA ALA A 117 -4.51 -8.61 5.62
C ALA A 117 -5.19 -7.57 6.52
N VAL A 118 -5.16 -6.30 6.12
CA VAL A 118 -5.79 -5.21 6.86
C VAL A 118 -6.47 -4.26 5.88
N CYS A 119 -7.79 -4.12 5.98
CA CYS A 119 -8.58 -3.16 5.18
C CYS A 119 -8.27 -3.25 3.67
N GLY A 120 -8.22 -4.49 3.14
CA GLY A 120 -7.97 -4.78 1.74
C GLY A 120 -6.50 -4.79 1.31
N ASP A 121 -5.57 -4.33 2.15
CA ASP A 121 -4.14 -4.38 1.86
C ASP A 121 -3.49 -5.62 2.47
N PHE A 122 -2.42 -6.08 1.84
CA PHE A 122 -1.67 -7.28 2.23
C PHE A 122 -0.23 -6.92 2.61
N TYR A 123 0.20 -7.40 3.77
CA TYR A 123 1.52 -7.13 4.32
C TYR A 123 2.34 -8.42 4.47
N ILE A 124 3.54 -8.42 3.90
CA ILE A 124 4.51 -9.52 4.01
C ILE A 124 5.93 -8.96 3.99
N GLY A 125 6.79 -9.41 4.90
CA GLY A 125 8.20 -9.02 4.87
C GLY A 125 8.43 -7.53 5.06
N GLY A 126 7.53 -6.83 5.77
CA GLY A 126 7.56 -5.37 5.94
C GLY A 126 7.08 -4.55 4.74
N ARG A 127 6.59 -5.20 3.68
CA ARG A 127 6.05 -4.53 2.49
C ARG A 127 4.54 -4.59 2.44
N GLN A 128 3.94 -3.54 1.88
CA GLN A 128 2.50 -3.41 1.65
C GLN A 128 2.17 -3.62 0.17
N PHE A 129 1.08 -4.32 -0.10
CA PHE A 129 0.54 -4.58 -1.43
C PHE A 129 -0.96 -4.30 -1.45
N ASP A 130 -1.46 -3.73 -2.55
CA ASP A 130 -2.89 -3.44 -2.73
C ASP A 130 -3.72 -4.70 -3.03
N SER A 131 -3.07 -5.76 -3.51
CA SER A 131 -3.68 -7.07 -3.74
C SER A 131 -2.69 -8.22 -3.60
N LEU A 132 -3.20 -9.44 -3.38
CA LEU A 132 -2.38 -10.67 -3.44
C LEU A 132 -1.73 -10.86 -4.82
N SER A 133 -2.38 -10.41 -5.89
CA SER A 133 -1.81 -10.46 -7.24
C SER A 133 -0.58 -9.56 -7.35
N ASP A 134 -0.62 -8.35 -6.81
CA ASP A 134 0.55 -7.44 -6.81
C ASP A 134 1.71 -8.05 -6.00
N LEU A 135 1.40 -8.67 -4.85
CA LEU A 135 2.37 -9.39 -4.03
C LEU A 135 3.05 -10.53 -4.82
N ILE A 136 2.27 -11.38 -5.47
CA ILE A 136 2.79 -12.49 -6.29
C ILE A 136 3.62 -11.95 -7.46
N GLY A 137 3.11 -10.95 -8.18
CA GLY A 137 3.81 -10.32 -9.30
C GLY A 137 5.17 -9.74 -8.87
N TYR A 138 5.22 -9.14 -7.68
CA TYR A 138 6.42 -8.55 -7.10
C TYR A 138 7.52 -9.59 -6.77
N TYR A 139 7.17 -10.66 -6.04
CA TYR A 139 8.13 -11.72 -5.66
C TYR A 139 8.43 -12.72 -6.79
N THR A 140 7.73 -12.61 -7.92
CA THR A 140 8.04 -13.33 -9.16
C THR A 140 9.08 -12.53 -9.98
N ASN A 141 8.87 -11.22 -10.15
CA ASN A 141 9.58 -10.43 -11.16
C ASN A 141 10.64 -9.46 -10.61
N ILE A 142 10.44 -8.90 -9.41
CA ILE A 142 11.29 -7.82 -8.88
C ILE A 142 12.33 -8.37 -7.91
N THR A 143 11.88 -8.91 -6.79
CA THR A 143 12.76 -9.28 -5.68
C THR A 143 12.72 -10.78 -5.40
N ASP A 144 13.78 -11.26 -4.76
CA ASP A 144 13.79 -12.59 -4.17
C ASP A 144 13.00 -12.60 -2.85
N LEU A 145 12.28 -13.69 -2.60
CA LEU A 145 11.56 -13.97 -1.35
C LEU A 145 12.52 -14.50 -0.27
N LEU A 146 13.44 -15.37 -0.69
CA LEU A 146 14.57 -15.91 0.09
C LEU A 146 15.86 -15.69 -0.72
N LYS A 147 17.04 -15.82 -0.11
CA LYS A 147 18.33 -15.53 -0.79
C LYS A 147 18.46 -16.26 -2.13
N LYS A 148 18.40 -15.53 -3.26
CA LYS A 148 18.48 -16.09 -4.64
C LYS A 148 17.33 -17.06 -4.96
N GLU A 149 16.16 -16.82 -4.40
CA GLU A 149 14.97 -17.66 -4.52
C GLU A 149 13.71 -16.81 -4.72
N ARG A 150 13.06 -16.99 -5.88
CA ARG A 150 11.85 -16.27 -6.32
C ARG A 150 10.66 -17.22 -6.41
N LEU A 151 9.47 -16.65 -6.56
CA LEU A 151 8.28 -17.40 -6.95
C LEU A 151 8.39 -17.80 -8.43
N ILE A 152 8.27 -19.11 -8.72
CA ILE A 152 8.48 -19.62 -10.09
C ILE A 152 7.28 -20.44 -10.56
N HIS A 153 6.83 -21.41 -9.77
CA HIS A 153 5.84 -22.39 -10.19
C HIS A 153 4.55 -22.28 -9.36
N PRO A 154 3.51 -21.58 -9.85
CA PRO A 154 2.22 -21.56 -9.15
C PRO A 154 1.62 -22.98 -9.13
N VAL A 155 1.13 -23.42 -7.97
CA VAL A 155 0.44 -24.70 -7.81
C VAL A 155 -1.07 -24.45 -7.83
N PRO A 156 -1.82 -24.94 -8.84
CA PRO A 156 -3.24 -24.67 -8.94
C PRO A 156 -4.06 -25.41 -7.88
N PRO A 157 -5.17 -24.83 -7.38
CA PRO A 157 -6.13 -25.56 -6.58
C PRO A 157 -6.81 -26.68 -7.39
N PRO A 158 -7.30 -27.75 -6.74
CA PRO A 158 -7.96 -28.87 -7.42
C PRO A 158 -9.28 -28.44 -8.09
N GLU A 159 -9.96 -27.45 -7.49
CA GLU A 159 -11.21 -26.88 -7.98
C GLU A 159 -11.10 -25.35 -7.97
N PRO A 160 -11.81 -24.65 -8.88
CA PRO A 160 -11.85 -23.20 -8.87
C PRO A 160 -12.39 -22.67 -7.54
N VAL A 161 -11.62 -21.82 -6.88
CA VAL A 161 -12.03 -21.18 -5.63
C VAL A 161 -12.99 -20.03 -5.94
N ASN A 162 -14.22 -20.10 -5.45
CA ASN A 162 -15.21 -19.02 -5.56
C ASN A 162 -15.47 -18.38 -4.18
N ASP A 163 -14.50 -17.61 -3.69
CA ASP A 163 -14.54 -17.01 -2.34
C ASP A 163 -15.15 -15.60 -2.30
N LYS A 164 -15.57 -15.04 -3.44
CA LYS A 164 -16.02 -13.63 -3.50
C LYS A 164 -17.46 -13.52 -3.02
N LYS A 165 -17.65 -13.54 -1.70
CA LYS A 165 -18.94 -13.26 -1.06
C LYS A 165 -19.48 -11.93 -1.57
N ARG A 166 -20.64 -11.98 -2.23
CA ARG A 166 -21.35 -10.81 -2.74
C ARG A 166 -22.49 -10.44 -1.81
N ILE A 167 -22.69 -9.14 -1.67
CA ILE A 167 -23.76 -8.56 -0.86
C ILE A 167 -24.38 -7.37 -1.61
N VAL A 168 -25.64 -7.07 -1.32
CA VAL A 168 -26.40 -5.99 -1.95
C VAL A 168 -26.97 -5.04 -0.89
N ALA A 169 -26.89 -3.74 -1.14
CA ALA A 169 -27.47 -2.72 -0.28
C ALA A 169 -29.01 -2.78 -0.29
N ILE A 170 -29.61 -2.88 0.89
CA ILE A 170 -31.07 -2.79 1.06
C ILE A 170 -31.53 -1.38 1.45
N LEU A 171 -30.59 -0.54 1.90
CA LEU A 171 -30.80 0.86 2.28
C LEU A 171 -29.69 1.75 1.71
N PRO A 172 -29.97 3.03 1.40
CA PRO A 172 -28.93 3.99 1.02
C PRO A 172 -28.10 4.40 2.24
N TYR A 173 -26.87 4.85 2.04
CA TYR A 173 -26.03 5.35 3.12
C TYR A 173 -25.07 6.43 2.64
N THR A 174 -24.85 7.44 3.49
CA THR A 174 -23.91 8.54 3.23
C THR A 174 -22.77 8.45 4.20
N LYS A 175 -21.55 8.32 3.68
CA LYS A 175 -20.32 8.19 4.48
C LYS A 175 -20.11 9.37 5.41
N MET A 176 -19.50 9.09 6.56
CA MET A 176 -18.96 10.14 7.42
C MET A 176 -17.73 10.79 6.78
N PRO A 177 -17.56 12.12 6.89
CA PRO A 177 -16.33 12.78 6.44
C PRO A 177 -15.08 12.25 7.16
N ASP A 178 -13.97 12.20 6.44
CA ASP A 178 -12.64 11.79 6.93
C ASP A 178 -12.53 10.34 7.45
N THR A 179 -13.52 9.49 7.21
CA THR A 179 -13.48 8.04 7.52
C THR A 179 -13.24 7.20 6.26
N ASP A 180 -13.16 5.88 6.44
CA ASP A 180 -13.08 4.90 5.34
C ASP A 180 -14.45 4.37 4.90
N GLU A 181 -15.55 4.97 5.36
CA GLU A 181 -16.90 4.52 5.00
C GLU A 181 -17.26 4.82 3.54
N LEU A 182 -18.04 3.95 2.91
CA LEU A 182 -18.54 4.16 1.55
C LEU A 182 -19.93 4.81 1.55
N SER A 183 -20.17 5.69 0.58
CA SER A 183 -21.54 6.15 0.28
C SER A 183 -22.13 5.28 -0.81
N PHE A 184 -23.38 4.88 -0.65
CA PHE A 184 -24.04 3.98 -1.58
C PHE A 184 -25.56 4.16 -1.62
N GLN A 185 -26.16 3.67 -2.68
CA GLN A 185 -27.60 3.64 -2.88
C GLN A 185 -28.14 2.22 -2.66
N LYS A 186 -29.44 2.12 -2.37
CA LYS A 186 -30.12 0.82 -2.36
C LYS A 186 -29.91 0.12 -3.71
N GLY A 187 -29.52 -1.15 -3.66
CA GLY A 187 -29.19 -1.96 -4.82
C GLY A 187 -27.71 -1.93 -5.24
N ASP A 188 -26.86 -1.10 -4.63
CA ASP A 188 -25.42 -1.17 -4.85
C ASP A 188 -24.87 -2.52 -4.35
N ILE A 189 -23.89 -3.05 -5.07
CA ILE A 189 -23.34 -4.39 -4.81
C ILE A 189 -21.89 -4.27 -4.41
N PHE A 190 -21.50 -5.12 -3.47
CA PHE A 190 -20.18 -5.15 -2.92
C PHE A 190 -19.60 -6.55 -2.90
N PHE A 191 -18.29 -6.63 -3.09
CA PHE A 191 -17.49 -7.82 -2.82
C PHE A 191 -16.88 -7.68 -1.44
N VAL A 192 -17.18 -8.63 -0.56
CA VAL A 192 -16.67 -8.62 0.82
C VAL A 192 -15.24 -9.13 0.82
N HIS A 193 -14.32 -8.38 1.42
CA HIS A 193 -12.93 -8.80 1.64
C HIS A 193 -12.73 -9.30 3.06
N ASN A 194 -13.19 -8.53 4.05
CA ASN A 194 -12.96 -8.83 5.46
C ASN A 194 -14.19 -8.47 6.30
N ASP A 195 -14.48 -9.29 7.31
CA ASP A 195 -15.32 -8.92 8.44
C ASP A 195 -14.44 -8.21 9.47
N MET A 196 -14.74 -6.95 9.75
CA MET A 196 -13.96 -6.11 10.67
C MET A 196 -14.46 -6.23 12.11
N GLY A 197 -15.49 -7.05 12.36
CA GLY A 197 -16.18 -7.14 13.64
C GLY A 197 -17.16 -6.00 13.90
N ASP A 198 -17.95 -6.12 14.96
CA ASP A 198 -18.95 -5.13 15.41
C ASP A 198 -19.91 -4.65 14.29
N GLY A 199 -20.23 -5.53 13.35
CA GLY A 199 -21.15 -5.26 12.24
C GLY A 199 -20.52 -4.51 11.06
N TRP A 200 -19.21 -4.28 11.04
CA TRP A 200 -18.53 -3.61 9.93
C TRP A 200 -17.88 -4.59 8.97
N LEU A 201 -18.03 -4.34 7.67
CA LEU A 201 -17.40 -5.10 6.60
C LEU A 201 -16.48 -4.19 5.80
N TRP A 202 -15.31 -4.71 5.41
CA TRP A 202 -14.46 -4.09 4.38
C TRP A 202 -14.81 -4.68 3.02
N VAL A 203 -15.11 -3.82 2.06
CA VAL A 203 -15.68 -4.24 0.78
C VAL A 203 -15.11 -3.43 -0.39
N THR A 204 -15.24 -3.96 -1.61
CA THR A 204 -15.16 -3.18 -2.85
C THR A 204 -16.54 -2.98 -3.43
N ALA A 205 -16.94 -1.73 -3.68
CA ALA A 205 -18.15 -1.41 -4.42
C ALA A 205 -17.99 -1.80 -5.88
N HIS A 206 -18.87 -2.68 -6.38
CA HIS A 206 -18.86 -3.13 -7.77
C HIS A 206 -19.08 -1.97 -8.75
N ARG A 207 -19.92 -1.00 -8.39
CA ARG A 207 -20.24 0.16 -9.24
C ARG A 207 -19.06 1.12 -9.42
N THR A 208 -18.41 1.51 -8.33
CA THR A 208 -17.37 2.56 -8.35
C THR A 208 -15.94 2.00 -8.35
N GLY A 209 -15.76 0.73 -7.98
CA GLY A 209 -14.46 0.14 -7.68
C GLY A 209 -13.84 0.64 -6.37
N GLU A 210 -14.49 1.55 -5.65
CA GLU A 210 -13.98 2.08 -4.39
C GLU A 210 -13.97 1.00 -3.30
N GLN A 211 -12.94 1.02 -2.47
CA GLN A 211 -12.83 0.19 -1.29
C GLN A 211 -13.16 0.98 -0.04
N GLY A 212 -13.83 0.36 0.92
CA GLY A 212 -14.13 0.99 2.19
C GLY A 212 -15.04 0.16 3.08
N MET A 213 -15.51 0.79 4.14
CA MET A 213 -16.36 0.18 5.16
C MET A 213 -17.84 0.36 4.85
N ILE A 214 -18.60 -0.69 5.07
CA ILE A 214 -20.06 -0.65 5.10
C ILE A 214 -20.58 -1.41 6.32
N PHE A 215 -21.81 -1.11 6.73
CA PHE A 215 -22.44 -1.76 7.88
C PHE A 215 -23.27 -2.97 7.43
N ARG A 216 -23.12 -4.10 8.12
CA ARG A 216 -23.72 -5.39 7.77
C ARG A 216 -25.24 -5.33 7.69
N ASP A 217 -25.88 -4.59 8.57
CA ASP A 217 -27.35 -4.52 8.60
C ASP A 217 -27.93 -3.63 7.48
N LEU A 218 -27.10 -2.92 6.73
CA LEU A 218 -27.51 -2.15 5.54
C LEU A 218 -27.50 -3.00 4.25
N VAL A 219 -27.08 -4.27 4.35
CA VAL A 219 -26.87 -5.16 3.21
C VAL A 219 -27.44 -6.55 3.45
N GLU A 220 -27.71 -7.29 2.38
CA GLU A 220 -28.09 -8.70 2.41
C GLU A 220 -27.14 -9.56 1.57
N ASP A 221 -27.01 -10.84 1.94
CA ASP A 221 -26.18 -11.80 1.20
C ASP A 221 -26.79 -12.06 -0.19
N LEU A 222 -26.00 -11.84 -1.24
CA LEU A 222 -26.40 -12.09 -2.61
C LEU A 222 -25.83 -13.45 -3.05
N ALA A 223 -26.73 -14.42 -3.31
CA ALA A 223 -26.32 -15.76 -3.72
C ALA A 223 -25.54 -15.73 -5.05
N ASP A 224 -24.62 -16.67 -5.22
CA ASP A 224 -23.65 -16.62 -6.32
C ASP A 224 -24.26 -16.75 -7.72
N ASN A 225 -25.42 -17.37 -7.81
CA ASN A 225 -26.18 -17.57 -9.04
C ASN A 225 -27.10 -16.39 -9.39
N ILE A 226 -27.25 -15.40 -8.50
CA ILE A 226 -28.13 -14.25 -8.72
C ILE A 226 -27.33 -13.14 -9.40
N ASP A 227 -27.80 -12.70 -10.57
CA ASP A 227 -27.19 -11.56 -11.27
C ASP A 227 -27.34 -10.30 -10.41
N PRO A 228 -26.29 -9.50 -10.25
CA PRO A 228 -26.31 -8.27 -9.47
C PRO A 228 -27.45 -7.30 -9.84
N ASN A 229 -27.94 -7.33 -11.06
CA ASN A 229 -28.95 -6.39 -11.54
C ASN A 229 -30.39 -6.80 -11.19
N THR A 230 -30.63 -7.97 -10.58
CA THR A 230 -31.99 -8.44 -10.19
C THR A 230 -32.69 -7.53 -9.19
N VAL A 231 -31.96 -6.64 -8.52
CA VAL A 231 -32.55 -5.61 -7.66
C VAL A 231 -33.37 -4.57 -8.42
N PHE A 232 -33.14 -4.42 -9.73
CA PHE A 232 -33.84 -3.46 -10.56
C PHE A 232 -35.07 -4.07 -11.21
N SER A 233 -36.23 -3.42 -11.07
CA SER A 233 -37.51 -3.88 -11.64
C SER A 233 -37.53 -3.93 -13.19
N TRP A 234 -36.57 -3.30 -13.86
CA TRP A 234 -36.40 -3.37 -15.31
C TRP A 234 -35.48 -4.50 -15.76
N PHE A 235 -34.83 -5.23 -14.85
CA PHE A 235 -33.89 -6.28 -15.17
C PHE A 235 -34.51 -7.67 -15.00
N HIS A 236 -34.43 -8.48 -16.05
CA HIS A 236 -35.08 -9.78 -16.12
C HIS A 236 -34.04 -10.87 -16.40
N PRO A 237 -33.58 -11.61 -15.39
CA PRO A 237 -32.47 -12.57 -15.53
C PRO A 237 -32.82 -13.80 -16.37
N ASN A 238 -34.09 -14.23 -16.34
CA ASN A 238 -34.53 -15.52 -16.88
C ASN A 238 -35.54 -15.39 -18.05
N VAL A 239 -35.89 -14.16 -18.44
CA VAL A 239 -36.86 -13.90 -19.52
C VAL A 239 -36.22 -14.25 -20.85
N THR A 240 -36.89 -14.97 -21.75
CA THR A 240 -36.39 -15.26 -23.10
C THR A 240 -36.58 -14.08 -24.07
N LYS A 241 -35.97 -14.13 -25.25
CA LYS A 241 -36.06 -13.03 -26.23
C LYS A 241 -37.49 -12.80 -26.69
N ASN A 242 -38.27 -13.88 -26.80
CA ASN A 242 -39.66 -13.82 -27.23
C ASN A 242 -40.53 -13.31 -26.07
N ASP A 243 -40.32 -13.81 -24.86
CA ASP A 243 -41.05 -13.32 -23.68
C ASP A 243 -40.81 -11.83 -23.43
N ALA A 244 -39.56 -11.36 -23.61
CA ALA A 244 -39.23 -9.94 -23.55
C ALA A 244 -40.02 -9.10 -24.56
N VAL A 245 -40.26 -9.64 -25.76
CA VAL A 245 -41.07 -8.98 -26.78
C VAL A 245 -42.53 -8.88 -26.31
N ASP A 246 -43.09 -9.98 -25.83
CA ASP A 246 -44.49 -10.04 -25.39
C ASP A 246 -44.75 -9.11 -24.19
N MET A 247 -43.82 -9.08 -23.23
CA MET A 247 -43.87 -8.18 -22.07
C MET A 247 -43.91 -6.70 -22.48
N LEU A 248 -43.11 -6.31 -23.49
CA LEU A 248 -43.04 -4.93 -23.98
C LEU A 248 -44.26 -4.54 -24.81
N VAL A 249 -44.80 -5.48 -25.61
CA VAL A 249 -46.07 -5.27 -26.32
C VAL A 249 -47.19 -5.03 -25.32
N LYS A 250 -47.27 -5.85 -24.26
CA LYS A 250 -48.26 -5.69 -23.17
C LYS A 250 -48.08 -4.38 -22.41
N SER A 251 -46.84 -3.94 -22.20
CA SER A 251 -46.50 -2.72 -21.46
C SER A 251 -46.66 -1.42 -22.28
N GLY A 252 -46.85 -1.50 -23.60
CA GLY A 252 -47.10 -0.34 -24.48
C GLY A 252 -45.86 0.48 -24.86
N PRO A 253 -45.98 1.45 -25.79
CA PRO A 253 -44.85 2.24 -26.29
C PRO A 253 -44.13 3.05 -25.20
N GLY A 254 -42.82 3.17 -25.32
CA GLY A 254 -41.96 3.79 -24.31
C GLY A 254 -41.50 2.83 -23.19
N SER A 255 -41.98 1.59 -23.20
CA SER A 255 -41.56 0.57 -22.24
C SER A 255 -40.19 -0.03 -22.60
N PHE A 256 -39.42 -0.43 -21.58
CA PHE A 256 -38.10 -1.05 -21.76
C PHE A 256 -37.81 -2.14 -20.72
N LEU A 257 -36.89 -3.03 -21.05
CA LEU A 257 -36.32 -4.00 -20.12
C LEU A 257 -34.89 -4.38 -20.50
N VAL A 258 -34.11 -4.86 -19.54
CA VAL A 258 -32.76 -5.39 -19.76
C VAL A 258 -32.72 -6.85 -19.34
N ARG A 259 -31.97 -7.65 -20.09
CA ARG A 259 -31.75 -9.08 -19.80
C ARG A 259 -30.34 -9.52 -20.21
N PRO A 260 -29.82 -10.63 -19.66
CA PRO A 260 -28.60 -11.27 -20.16
C PRO A 260 -28.72 -11.61 -21.66
N SER A 261 -27.63 -11.51 -22.41
CA SER A 261 -27.61 -11.82 -23.85
C SER A 261 -27.56 -13.33 -24.09
N ASP A 262 -28.48 -13.86 -24.92
CA ASP A 262 -28.46 -15.27 -25.33
C ASP A 262 -27.24 -15.61 -26.21
N ASN A 263 -26.79 -14.64 -27.02
CA ASN A 263 -25.81 -14.85 -28.08
C ASN A 263 -24.38 -14.49 -27.66
N SER A 264 -24.20 -13.86 -26.50
CA SER A 264 -22.91 -13.34 -26.03
C SER A 264 -22.85 -13.48 -24.51
N PRO A 265 -22.35 -14.63 -24.00
CA PRO A 265 -22.26 -14.88 -22.56
C PRO A 265 -21.51 -13.75 -21.85
N GLY A 266 -22.14 -13.16 -20.83
CA GLY A 266 -21.60 -12.04 -20.05
C GLY A 266 -22.03 -10.64 -20.52
N ASP A 267 -22.57 -10.50 -21.73
CA ASP A 267 -23.17 -9.26 -22.24
C ASP A 267 -24.66 -9.16 -21.91
N TYR A 268 -25.21 -7.96 -22.06
CA TYR A 268 -26.63 -7.67 -21.81
C TYR A 268 -27.32 -7.13 -23.06
N SER A 269 -28.64 -7.22 -23.08
CA SER A 269 -29.48 -6.70 -24.16
C SER A 269 -30.60 -5.84 -23.57
N LEU A 270 -30.64 -4.56 -23.97
CA LEU A 270 -31.73 -3.64 -23.67
C LEU A 270 -32.76 -3.73 -24.79
N PHE A 271 -34.00 -4.06 -24.44
CA PHE A 271 -35.14 -4.05 -25.34
C PHE A 271 -35.97 -2.80 -25.05
N PHE A 272 -36.39 -2.11 -26.11
CA PHE A 272 -37.11 -0.84 -26.00
C PHE A 272 -38.23 -0.77 -27.05
N HIS A 273 -39.44 -0.43 -26.62
CA HIS A 273 -40.62 -0.37 -27.46
C HIS A 273 -40.84 1.06 -28.01
N ILE A 274 -40.65 1.25 -29.31
CA ILE A 274 -40.72 2.54 -30.01
C ILE A 274 -41.63 2.40 -31.24
N ASN A 275 -42.58 3.31 -31.44
CA ASN A 275 -43.41 3.36 -32.66
C ASN A 275 -44.04 2.01 -33.05
N ASN A 276 -44.53 1.26 -32.05
CA ASN A 276 -45.11 -0.07 -32.22
C ASN A 276 -44.12 -1.13 -32.76
N GLN A 277 -42.81 -0.90 -32.58
CA GLN A 277 -41.72 -1.82 -32.91
C GLN A 277 -40.77 -1.96 -31.72
N ILE A 278 -40.16 -3.15 -31.57
CA ILE A 278 -39.20 -3.40 -30.51
C ILE A 278 -37.79 -3.34 -31.06
N GLN A 279 -37.02 -2.38 -30.57
CA GLN A 279 -35.60 -2.26 -30.86
C GLN A 279 -34.78 -2.93 -29.77
N ARG A 280 -33.64 -3.49 -30.18
CA ARG A 280 -32.70 -4.19 -29.28
C ARG A 280 -31.34 -3.52 -29.38
N PHE A 281 -30.79 -3.19 -28.23
CA PHE A 281 -29.49 -2.58 -28.10
C PHE A 281 -28.57 -3.51 -27.31
N ARG A 282 -27.37 -3.73 -27.85
CA ARG A 282 -26.34 -4.51 -27.16
C ARG A 282 -25.64 -3.63 -26.12
N ILE A 283 -25.48 -4.18 -24.92
CA ILE A 283 -24.65 -3.61 -23.87
C ILE A 283 -23.51 -4.60 -23.62
N GLU A 284 -22.29 -4.22 -23.99
CA GLU A 284 -21.11 -5.07 -23.84
C GLU A 284 -20.50 -4.91 -22.44
N LYS A 285 -20.13 -6.01 -21.78
CA LYS A 285 -19.41 -5.97 -20.50
C LYS A 285 -17.91 -6.11 -20.75
N LYS A 286 -17.11 -5.11 -20.34
CA LYS A 286 -15.63 -5.14 -20.40
C LYS A 286 -15.05 -4.90 -19.02
N GLY A 287 -14.62 -5.97 -18.35
CA GLY A 287 -14.16 -5.92 -16.96
C GLY A 287 -15.28 -5.46 -16.02
N VAL A 288 -15.06 -4.35 -15.33
CA VAL A 288 -16.04 -3.72 -14.42
C VAL A 288 -16.93 -2.66 -15.10
N ARG A 289 -16.76 -2.41 -16.41
CA ARG A 289 -17.49 -1.35 -17.14
C ARG A 289 -18.43 -1.91 -18.20
N TYR A 290 -19.41 -1.09 -18.58
CA TYR A 290 -20.42 -1.39 -19.58
C TYR A 290 -20.29 -0.46 -20.77
N LEU A 291 -20.41 -0.97 -21.99
CA LEU A 291 -20.33 -0.18 -23.22
C LEU A 291 -21.63 -0.27 -24.01
N MET A 292 -22.13 0.89 -24.44
CA MET A 292 -23.31 0.97 -25.29
C MET A 292 -23.26 2.23 -26.15
N GLY A 293 -23.41 2.09 -27.47
CA GLY A 293 -23.40 3.21 -28.41
C GLY A 293 -22.09 4.02 -28.39
N GLY A 294 -20.95 3.35 -28.21
CA GLY A 294 -19.63 3.99 -28.14
C GLY A 294 -19.32 4.73 -26.83
N ARG A 295 -20.23 4.69 -25.86
CA ARG A 295 -20.05 5.27 -24.52
C ARG A 295 -19.71 4.20 -23.49
N THR A 296 -19.03 4.60 -22.42
CA THR A 296 -18.67 3.73 -21.30
C THR A 296 -19.41 4.14 -20.04
N PHE A 297 -19.91 3.16 -19.28
CA PHE A 297 -20.72 3.33 -18.09
C PHE A 297 -20.19 2.47 -16.94
N GLU A 298 -20.42 2.93 -15.71
CA GLU A 298 -20.00 2.25 -14.47
C GLU A 298 -20.89 1.05 -14.12
N CYS A 299 -22.19 1.12 -14.42
CA CYS A 299 -23.14 0.04 -14.18
C CYS A 299 -24.29 0.07 -15.21
N LEU A 300 -25.10 -1.00 -15.29
CA LEU A 300 -26.29 -1.02 -16.14
C LEU A 300 -27.29 0.08 -15.77
N ASP A 301 -27.45 0.40 -14.48
CA ASP A 301 -28.34 1.48 -14.05
C ASP A 301 -27.88 2.85 -14.58
N ALA A 302 -26.57 3.09 -14.70
CA ALA A 302 -26.05 4.30 -15.33
C ALA A 302 -26.39 4.38 -16.83
N VAL A 303 -26.41 3.23 -17.53
CA VAL A 303 -26.89 3.14 -18.91
C VAL A 303 -28.37 3.56 -18.98
N ILE A 304 -29.21 2.98 -18.13
CA ILE A 304 -30.65 3.25 -18.11
C ILE A 304 -30.95 4.70 -17.74
N ASN A 305 -30.34 5.23 -16.68
CA ASN A 305 -30.55 6.60 -16.23
C ASN A 305 -30.08 7.62 -17.27
N ARG A 306 -29.04 7.32 -18.04
CA ARG A 306 -28.61 8.15 -19.16
C ARG A 306 -29.72 8.23 -20.21
N TYR A 307 -30.22 7.09 -20.68
CA TYR A 307 -31.21 7.04 -21.76
C TYR A 307 -32.65 7.32 -21.32
N ARG A 308 -32.91 7.46 -20.02
CA ARG A 308 -34.12 8.09 -19.49
C ARG A 308 -34.12 9.61 -19.70
N LYS A 309 -32.93 10.24 -19.62
CA LYS A 309 -32.77 11.70 -19.74
C LYS A 309 -32.42 12.13 -21.16
N GLU A 310 -31.67 11.30 -21.88
CA GLU A 310 -31.21 11.56 -23.24
C GLU A 310 -31.82 10.61 -24.24
N GLN A 311 -31.95 11.08 -25.48
CA GLN A 311 -32.51 10.29 -26.56
C GLN A 311 -31.61 9.08 -26.86
N ILE A 312 -32.21 7.89 -26.83
CA ILE A 312 -31.57 6.63 -27.26
C ILE A 312 -31.71 6.43 -28.76
N VAL A 313 -32.85 6.88 -29.30
CA VAL A 313 -33.21 6.95 -30.72
C VAL A 313 -33.82 8.33 -30.93
N GLU A 314 -33.71 8.87 -32.14
CA GLU A 314 -34.22 10.21 -32.48
C GLU A 314 -35.66 10.42 -31.95
N GLY A 315 -35.81 11.42 -31.08
CA GLY A 315 -37.09 11.79 -30.47
C GLY A 315 -37.59 10.90 -29.32
N HIS A 316 -36.85 9.86 -28.90
CA HIS A 316 -37.34 8.88 -27.93
C HIS A 316 -36.35 8.63 -26.78
N THR A 317 -36.88 8.61 -25.55
CA THR A 317 -36.16 8.27 -24.31
C THR A 317 -36.81 7.07 -23.64
N LEU A 318 -36.08 6.38 -22.76
CA LEU A 318 -36.64 5.30 -21.94
C LEU A 318 -37.67 5.89 -20.97
N ILE A 319 -38.91 5.40 -21.00
CA ILE A 319 -40.00 5.95 -20.17
C ILE A 319 -40.26 5.04 -18.98
N GLN A 320 -40.80 3.84 -19.22
CA GLN A 320 -41.30 2.97 -18.16
C GLN A 320 -40.69 1.57 -18.21
N PRO A 321 -40.35 0.97 -17.06
CA PRO A 321 -39.85 -0.41 -17.02
C PRO A 321 -41.00 -1.39 -17.30
N ALA A 322 -40.76 -2.44 -18.09
CA ALA A 322 -41.70 -3.56 -18.21
C ALA A 322 -41.59 -4.44 -16.96
N MET A 323 -42.70 -4.64 -16.26
CA MET A 323 -42.76 -5.43 -15.03
C MET A 323 -43.27 -6.85 -15.31
N ASN A 324 -42.80 -7.83 -14.53
CA ASN A 324 -43.29 -9.20 -14.58
C ASN A 324 -44.51 -9.37 -13.66
N GLU A 325 -45.57 -10.07 -14.09
CA GLU A 325 -46.75 -10.32 -13.24
C GLU A 325 -46.45 -11.32 -12.11
N GLU A 326 -45.39 -12.13 -12.22
CA GLU A 326 -44.95 -13.04 -11.14
C GLU A 326 -44.25 -12.31 -9.98
N ASP A 327 -43.80 -11.06 -10.17
CA ASP A 327 -43.14 -10.24 -9.15
C ASP A 327 -44.12 -9.61 -8.13
N GLU A 328 -45.45 -9.70 -8.31
CA GLU A 328 -46.40 -9.30 -7.26
C GLU A 328 -46.21 -10.12 -5.96
N SER A 329 -45.59 -11.31 -6.04
CA SER A 329 -45.28 -12.16 -4.89
C SER A 329 -43.96 -11.80 -4.18
N PHE A 330 -43.07 -11.05 -4.82
CA PHE A 330 -41.78 -10.61 -4.26
C PHE A 330 -41.63 -9.09 -4.12
N ALA A 331 -42.60 -8.31 -4.59
CA ALA A 331 -42.59 -6.85 -4.52
C ALA A 331 -43.84 -6.27 -3.84
N LYS A 332 -44.12 -6.70 -2.59
CA LYS A 332 -44.39 -5.64 -1.61
C LYS A 332 -43.02 -5.11 -1.20
N PRO A 333 -42.74 -3.80 -1.30
CA PRO A 333 -41.68 -3.27 -0.48
C PRO A 333 -42.05 -3.69 0.94
N LYS A 334 -41.23 -4.52 1.59
CA LYS A 334 -41.14 -4.41 3.04
C LYS A 334 -40.70 -2.96 3.25
N GLU A 335 -41.65 -2.03 3.38
CA GLU A 335 -41.37 -0.74 3.97
C GLU A 335 -40.65 -1.08 5.26
N ILE A 336 -39.38 -0.70 5.31
CA ILE A 336 -38.47 -1.14 6.34
C ILE A 336 -38.86 -0.35 7.58
N ASP A 337 -39.87 -0.81 8.32
CA ASP A 337 -40.25 -0.36 9.67
C ASP A 337 -39.09 -0.56 10.69
N HIS A 338 -37.95 -1.08 10.19
CA HIS A 338 -36.69 -1.28 10.88
C HIS A 338 -35.56 -0.35 10.40
N ALA A 339 -35.76 0.54 9.42
CA ALA A 339 -34.68 1.38 8.88
C ALA A 339 -34.13 2.31 9.97
N GLU A 340 -35.02 2.95 10.74
CA GLU A 340 -34.64 3.78 11.88
C GLU A 340 -33.89 2.99 12.95
N LYS A 341 -34.27 1.72 13.19
CA LYS A 341 -33.57 0.82 14.11
C LYS A 341 -32.17 0.51 13.60
N ILE A 342 -32.01 0.20 12.31
CA ILE A 342 -30.69 -0.07 11.71
C ILE A 342 -29.78 1.15 11.82
N TYR A 343 -30.27 2.37 11.52
CA TYR A 343 -29.48 3.59 11.70
C TYR A 343 -29.21 3.94 13.17
N ALA A 344 -30.11 3.58 14.09
CA ALA A 344 -29.85 3.70 15.53
C ALA A 344 -28.74 2.76 15.98
N THR A 345 -28.79 1.48 15.58
CA THR A 345 -27.74 0.49 15.83
C THR A 345 -26.41 0.91 15.22
N LEU A 346 -26.40 1.43 13.99
CA LEU A 346 -25.20 1.99 13.35
C LEU A 346 -24.56 3.10 14.21
N ARG A 347 -25.37 4.02 14.74
CA ARG A 347 -24.89 5.11 15.61
C ARG A 347 -24.33 4.57 16.92
N GLU A 348 -25.03 3.64 17.56
CA GLU A 348 -24.57 3.00 18.79
C GLU A 348 -23.26 2.22 18.57
N CYS A 349 -23.18 1.44 17.48
CA CYS A 349 -21.97 0.72 17.10
C CYS A 349 -20.79 1.67 16.90
N ARG A 350 -20.97 2.88 16.33
CA ARG A 350 -19.89 3.88 16.24
C ARG A 350 -19.38 4.34 17.60
N GLU A 351 -20.29 4.64 18.51
CA GLU A 351 -19.96 5.08 19.86
C GLU A 351 -19.23 3.97 20.63
N GLN A 352 -19.68 2.72 20.48
CA GLN A 352 -19.04 1.55 21.08
C GLN A 352 -17.69 1.21 20.45
N VAL A 353 -17.51 1.35 19.13
CA VAL A 353 -16.22 1.13 18.45
C VAL A 353 -15.17 2.11 18.97
N GLY A 354 -15.52 3.36 19.26
CA GLY A 354 -14.62 4.32 19.91
C GLY A 354 -14.15 3.86 21.29
N LEU A 355 -15.01 3.20 22.07
CA LEU A 355 -14.70 2.66 23.40
C LEU A 355 -13.94 1.33 23.35
N LYS A 356 -14.24 0.46 22.39
CA LYS A 356 -13.59 -0.85 22.18
C LYS A 356 -12.26 -0.77 21.43
N LYS A 357 -12.03 0.27 20.60
CA LYS A 357 -10.74 0.54 19.93
C LYS A 357 -9.57 0.49 20.91
N ASN A 358 -9.80 0.79 22.19
CA ASN A 358 -8.76 0.79 23.23
C ASN A 358 -8.30 -0.62 23.68
N LYS A 359 -8.99 -1.71 23.30
CA LYS A 359 -8.58 -3.06 23.72
C LYS A 359 -7.27 -3.44 23.00
N GLY A 360 -6.23 -3.76 23.79
CA GLY A 360 -4.91 -4.10 23.25
C GLY A 360 -4.03 -2.90 22.89
N ILE A 361 -4.57 -1.67 22.85
CA ILE A 361 -3.76 -0.46 22.63
C ILE A 361 -2.87 -0.23 23.86
N LYS A 362 -1.56 -0.16 23.63
CA LYS A 362 -0.58 0.17 24.66
C LYS A 362 -0.17 1.64 24.64
N MET A 363 -0.12 2.24 23.45
CA MET A 363 0.24 3.65 23.27
C MET A 363 -0.36 4.15 21.96
N GLN A 364 -0.73 5.43 21.93
CA GLN A 364 -1.17 6.10 20.70
C GLN A 364 -0.82 7.58 20.74
N GLY A 365 -0.60 8.18 19.58
CA GLY A 365 -0.21 9.58 19.50
C GLY A 365 0.44 9.92 18.16
N PHE A 366 0.81 11.19 18.00
CA PHE A 366 1.46 11.66 16.78
C PHE A 366 2.98 11.45 16.83
N LEU A 367 3.52 10.94 15.73
CA LEU A 367 4.95 10.93 15.42
C LEU A 367 5.15 11.41 13.98
N ASN A 368 6.34 11.94 13.69
CA ASN A 368 6.73 12.26 12.33
C ASN A 368 7.43 11.05 11.71
N LYS A 369 6.90 10.51 10.60
CA LYS A 369 7.57 9.48 9.78
C LYS A 369 8.32 10.14 8.63
N LYS A 370 9.56 9.74 8.37
CA LYS A 370 10.26 10.14 7.13
C LYS A 370 9.64 9.38 5.95
N SER A 371 9.24 10.12 4.91
CA SER A 371 8.71 9.54 3.69
C SER A 371 9.85 9.02 2.81
N GLU A 372 9.71 7.79 2.33
CA GLU A 372 10.61 7.21 1.32
C GLU A 372 10.51 8.00 0.00
N LYS A 373 9.28 8.20 -0.51
CA LYS A 373 9.05 8.81 -1.83
C LYS A 373 9.55 10.24 -2.04
N ASN A 374 9.48 11.09 -1.01
CA ASN A 374 9.77 12.53 -1.17
C ASN A 374 10.74 13.10 -0.13
N LYS A 375 11.35 12.22 0.68
CA LYS A 375 12.35 12.58 1.72
C LYS A 375 11.85 13.57 2.77
N LYS A 376 10.55 13.90 2.80
CA LYS A 376 9.93 14.81 3.78
C LYS A 376 9.42 14.05 4.99
N TRP A 377 9.44 14.73 6.14
CA TRP A 377 8.80 14.24 7.35
C TRP A 377 7.30 14.56 7.31
N LYS A 378 6.46 13.56 7.61
CA LYS A 378 5.00 13.71 7.68
C LYS A 378 4.51 13.29 9.06
N SER A 379 3.74 14.16 9.70
CA SER A 379 3.03 13.83 10.95
C SER A 379 1.95 12.81 10.64
N MET A 380 1.95 11.70 11.40
CA MET A 380 0.97 10.62 11.30
C MET A 380 0.53 10.21 12.70
N PHE A 381 -0.66 9.65 12.80
CA PHE A 381 -1.18 9.12 14.06
C PHE A 381 -0.80 7.65 14.20
N PHE A 382 -0.03 7.32 15.23
CA PHE A 382 0.46 5.98 15.50
C PHE A 382 -0.37 5.30 16.60
N VAL A 383 -0.58 3.99 16.45
CA VAL A 383 -1.28 3.14 17.42
C VAL A 383 -0.47 1.87 17.63
N LEU A 384 0.05 1.69 18.84
CA LEU A 384 0.75 0.49 19.28
C LEU A 384 -0.26 -0.52 19.82
N LEU A 385 -0.43 -1.63 19.11
CA LEU A 385 -1.39 -2.69 19.42
C LEU A 385 -0.67 -3.98 19.81
N VAL A 386 -1.06 -4.55 20.95
CA VAL A 386 -0.54 -5.82 21.46
C VAL A 386 -1.69 -6.76 21.75
N GLU A 387 -1.82 -7.81 20.94
CA GLU A 387 -2.88 -8.82 21.04
C GLU A 387 -2.29 -10.24 21.05
N GLY A 388 -2.20 -10.83 22.24
CA GLY A 388 -1.56 -12.15 22.39
C GLY A 388 -0.09 -12.11 22.00
N SER A 389 0.29 -12.85 20.97
CA SER A 389 1.64 -12.84 20.39
C SER A 389 1.86 -11.79 19.31
N ASP A 390 0.77 -11.17 18.81
CA ASP A 390 0.84 -10.22 17.70
C ASP A 390 1.13 -8.81 18.24
N THR A 391 2.28 -8.23 17.87
CA THR A 391 2.72 -6.90 18.28
C THR A 391 2.94 -6.01 17.05
N HIS A 392 2.06 -5.04 16.85
CA HIS A 392 2.08 -4.20 15.65
C HIS A 392 2.04 -2.71 16.00
N LEU A 393 2.76 -1.91 15.23
CA LEU A 393 2.66 -0.46 15.24
C LEU A 393 1.98 0.01 13.95
N TYR A 394 0.71 0.40 14.07
CA TYR A 394 -0.07 0.96 12.96
C TYR A 394 0.15 2.47 12.87
N PHE A 395 0.10 3.00 11.65
CA PHE A 395 0.09 4.45 11.44
C PHE A 395 -0.97 4.88 10.44
N TYR A 396 -1.59 6.02 10.71
CA TYR A 396 -2.74 6.56 10.00
C TYR A 396 -2.47 8.01 9.60
N ASP A 397 -3.10 8.46 8.51
CA ASP A 397 -3.08 9.89 8.16
C ASP A 397 -3.74 10.75 9.25
N ASN A 398 -4.77 10.21 9.93
CA ASN A 398 -5.44 10.86 11.06
C ASN A 398 -6.16 9.80 11.92
N PRO A 399 -6.53 10.11 13.19
CA PRO A 399 -7.12 9.13 14.12
C PRO A 399 -8.54 8.64 13.78
N LYS A 400 -9.25 9.31 12.85
CA LYS A 400 -10.60 8.90 12.43
C LYS A 400 -10.58 7.78 11.37
N ARG A 401 -9.43 7.55 10.72
CA ARG A 401 -9.26 6.48 9.75
C ARG A 401 -9.33 5.11 10.44
N THR A 402 -9.86 4.14 9.72
CA THR A 402 -9.85 2.72 10.09
C THR A 402 -8.83 1.95 9.26
N LYS A 403 -8.65 2.32 7.98
CA LYS A 403 -7.58 1.78 7.15
C LYS A 403 -6.25 2.43 7.54
N PRO A 404 -5.28 1.66 8.05
CA PRO A 404 -3.94 2.18 8.30
C PRO A 404 -3.27 2.55 6.98
N LYS A 405 -2.41 3.56 7.03
CA LYS A 405 -1.54 3.88 5.90
C LYS A 405 -0.42 2.84 5.75
N GLY A 406 -0.08 2.17 6.84
CA GLY A 406 0.78 1.01 6.90
C GLY A 406 0.89 0.49 8.34
N LEU A 407 1.62 -0.60 8.51
CA LEU A 407 1.91 -1.22 9.79
C LEU A 407 3.36 -1.66 9.84
N ILE A 408 3.88 -1.82 11.05
CA ILE A 408 5.22 -2.38 11.32
C ILE A 408 5.03 -3.55 12.27
N ASP A 409 5.50 -4.73 11.90
CA ASP A 409 5.47 -5.92 12.77
C ASP A 409 6.66 -5.88 13.73
N LEU A 410 6.38 -5.55 15.00
CA LEU A 410 7.43 -5.41 16.02
C LEU A 410 8.04 -6.75 16.41
N SER A 411 7.32 -7.86 16.20
CA SER A 411 7.83 -9.21 16.46
C SER A 411 8.98 -9.61 15.53
N CYS A 412 9.27 -8.80 14.51
CA CYS A 412 10.43 -8.95 13.63
C CYS A 412 11.24 -7.65 13.44
N ALA A 413 11.03 -6.65 14.30
CA ALA A 413 11.70 -5.36 14.23
C ALA A 413 12.74 -5.16 15.33
N TYR A 414 13.73 -4.32 15.01
CA TYR A 414 14.76 -3.83 15.92
C TYR A 414 14.65 -2.32 16.05
N LEU A 415 14.81 -1.80 17.27
CA LEU A 415 14.80 -0.38 17.53
C LEU A 415 16.23 0.13 17.70
N TYR A 416 16.61 1.13 16.91
CA TYR A 416 17.86 1.86 17.05
C TYR A 416 17.58 3.34 17.26
N GLN A 417 18.32 3.99 18.16
CA GLN A 417 18.37 5.44 18.15
C GLN A 417 19.06 5.92 16.87
N VAL A 418 18.66 7.11 16.40
CA VAL A 418 19.27 7.76 15.24
C VAL A 418 19.87 9.06 15.74
N HIS A 419 21.18 9.19 15.61
CA HIS A 419 21.88 10.38 16.05
C HIS A 419 21.43 11.60 15.23
N ASP A 420 21.36 12.75 15.87
CA ASP A 420 20.86 14.00 15.30
C ASP A 420 21.57 14.38 13.99
N SER A 421 22.85 13.99 13.86
CA SER A 421 23.66 14.26 12.66
C SER A 421 23.17 13.58 11.38
N VAL A 422 22.31 12.55 11.47
CA VAL A 422 21.78 11.85 10.29
C VAL A 422 20.84 12.73 9.48
N PHE A 423 19.95 13.45 10.16
CA PHE A 423 18.88 14.23 9.53
C PHE A 423 18.89 15.71 9.95
N ASP A 424 19.92 16.14 10.69
CA ASP A 424 19.95 17.43 11.39
C ASP A 424 18.67 17.67 12.20
N ARG A 425 18.16 16.60 12.83
CA ARG A 425 16.87 16.59 13.52
C ARG A 425 16.96 15.77 14.80
N PRO A 426 16.58 16.36 15.96
CA PRO A 426 16.65 15.66 17.23
C PRO A 426 15.53 14.63 17.39
N HIS A 427 15.68 13.77 18.40
CA HIS A 427 14.64 12.84 18.85
C HIS A 427 14.24 11.80 17.78
N CYS A 428 15.18 11.49 16.88
CA CYS A 428 14.98 10.49 15.84
C CYS A 428 15.31 9.09 16.35
N PHE A 429 14.52 8.12 15.92
CA PHE A 429 14.78 6.70 16.11
C PHE A 429 14.30 5.94 14.88
N GLN A 430 14.76 4.71 14.71
CA GLN A 430 14.41 3.88 13.57
C GLN A 430 13.97 2.49 14.01
N LEU A 431 12.99 1.96 13.28
CA LEU A 431 12.57 0.57 13.36
C LEU A 431 13.09 -0.14 12.12
N VAL A 432 13.91 -1.17 12.32
CA VAL A 432 14.48 -2.01 11.27
C VAL A 432 13.80 -3.36 11.32
N GLU A 433 12.87 -3.59 10.42
CA GLU A 433 12.08 -4.82 10.32
C GLU A 433 12.78 -5.81 9.38
N ARG A 434 13.05 -7.03 9.88
CA ARG A 434 13.73 -8.11 9.15
C ARG A 434 12.87 -9.39 9.15
N ALA A 435 11.65 -9.26 8.64
CA ALA A 435 10.72 -10.39 8.51
C ALA A 435 11.16 -11.45 7.49
N LEU A 436 11.97 -11.07 6.49
CA LEU A 436 12.51 -11.99 5.48
C LEU A 436 14.04 -11.97 5.54
N PRO A 437 14.74 -13.11 5.33
CA PRO A 437 16.19 -13.22 5.53
C PRO A 437 17.06 -12.27 4.69
N CYS A 438 16.51 -11.71 3.61
CA CYS A 438 17.23 -10.85 2.67
C CYS A 438 16.61 -9.47 2.50
N LEU A 439 15.58 -9.15 3.27
CA LEU A 439 14.88 -7.88 3.18
C LEU A 439 14.83 -7.23 4.56
N ALA A 440 15.34 -6.01 4.62
CA ALA A 440 15.16 -5.13 5.76
C ALA A 440 14.36 -3.91 5.29
N THR A 441 13.30 -3.60 6.02
CA THR A 441 12.52 -2.37 5.85
C THR A 441 12.87 -1.45 7.01
N ILE A 442 13.29 -0.22 6.71
CA ILE A 442 13.70 0.75 7.71
C ILE A 442 12.66 1.86 7.76
N THR A 443 12.11 2.09 8.95
CA THR A 443 11.20 3.21 9.22
C THR A 443 11.83 4.19 10.18
N TYR A 444 12.10 5.40 9.69
CA TYR A 444 12.58 6.52 10.51
C TYR A 444 11.41 7.30 11.12
N LEU A 445 11.47 7.51 12.44
CA LEU A 445 10.48 8.19 13.25
C LEU A 445 11.14 9.30 14.06
N CYS A 446 10.39 10.36 14.34
CA CYS A 446 10.83 11.48 15.18
C CYS A 446 9.67 12.01 16.01
N ALA A 447 9.88 12.19 17.31
CA ALA A 447 8.93 12.84 18.20
C ALA A 447 9.17 14.35 18.28
N ASN A 448 8.16 15.11 18.71
CA ASN A 448 8.29 16.58 18.82
C ASN A 448 9.09 17.02 20.05
N THR A 449 9.25 16.15 21.05
CA THR A 449 9.99 16.43 22.30
C THR A 449 10.81 15.21 22.71
N ALA A 450 11.85 15.44 23.51
CA ALA A 450 12.68 14.39 24.10
C ALA A 450 11.86 13.41 24.94
N ASP A 451 10.98 13.92 25.83
CA ASP A 451 10.14 13.09 26.70
C ASP A 451 9.23 12.16 25.89
N LEU A 452 8.59 12.70 24.84
CA LEU A 452 7.70 11.90 24.00
C LEU A 452 8.48 10.83 23.23
N ALA A 453 9.70 11.13 22.76
CA ALA A 453 10.56 10.12 22.14
C ALA A 453 10.92 9.02 23.15
N GLN A 454 11.29 9.38 24.38
CA GLN A 454 11.62 8.40 25.42
C GLN A 454 10.42 7.54 25.81
N ASP A 455 9.22 8.12 25.89
CA ASP A 455 7.98 7.36 26.13
C ASP A 455 7.72 6.33 25.02
N TRP A 456 7.82 6.74 23.75
CA TRP A 456 7.63 5.84 22.60
C TRP A 456 8.70 4.75 22.54
N ILE A 457 9.97 5.12 22.72
CA ILE A 457 11.08 4.17 22.76
C ILE A 457 10.89 3.17 23.89
N SER A 458 10.51 3.62 25.09
CA SER A 458 10.26 2.77 26.25
C SER A 458 9.08 1.81 26.03
N ALA A 459 8.04 2.25 25.31
CA ALA A 459 6.90 1.41 24.97
C ALA A 459 7.21 0.39 23.86
N LEU A 460 8.02 0.76 22.85
CA LEU A 460 8.33 -0.08 21.69
C LEU A 460 9.45 -1.09 21.97
N ARG A 461 10.48 -0.69 22.71
CA ARG A 461 11.70 -1.49 22.95
C ARG A 461 11.42 -2.90 23.50
N PRO A 462 10.51 -3.11 24.48
CA PRO A 462 10.21 -4.45 24.99
C PRO A 462 9.45 -5.35 24.02
N LEU A 463 8.85 -4.77 22.96
CA LEU A 463 8.02 -5.47 21.97
C LEU A 463 8.79 -5.80 20.69
N CYS A 464 9.94 -5.15 20.48
CA CYS A 464 10.89 -5.45 19.42
C CYS A 464 11.67 -6.73 19.78
N ILE A 465 12.15 -7.47 18.78
CA ILE A 465 12.99 -8.64 19.06
C ILE A 465 14.29 -8.18 19.71
N THR A 466 14.71 -8.84 20.79
CA THR A 466 16.13 -8.94 21.13
C THR A 466 16.75 -9.92 20.12
N GLN A 467 17.72 -9.54 19.28
CA GLN A 467 18.15 -10.39 18.13
C GLN A 467 18.57 -11.82 18.51
N MET A 468 18.79 -12.13 19.78
CA MET A 468 19.11 -13.48 20.22
C MET A 468 18.37 -13.88 21.50
N THR A 469 17.82 -15.10 21.52
CA THR A 469 17.41 -15.80 22.76
C THR A 469 18.60 -16.07 23.69
N ARG A 470 19.83 -16.02 23.14
CA ARG A 470 21.12 -15.97 23.84
C ARG A 470 22.09 -15.09 23.05
N SER A 471 22.32 -13.86 23.47
CA SER A 471 23.43 -13.07 22.94
C SER A 471 24.73 -13.87 23.07
N PRO A 472 25.59 -13.94 22.03
CA PRO A 472 26.89 -14.57 22.16
C PRO A 472 27.58 -13.87 23.32
N LYS A 473 28.08 -14.66 24.25
CA LYS A 473 28.89 -14.13 25.34
C LYS A 473 30.18 -13.63 24.71
N VAL A 474 30.20 -12.35 24.35
CA VAL A 474 31.44 -11.64 24.10
C VAL A 474 32.25 -11.77 25.39
N GLN A 475 33.42 -12.41 25.32
CA GLN A 475 34.26 -12.55 26.50
C GLN A 475 34.52 -11.15 27.08
N ARG A 476 34.13 -10.92 28.34
CA ARG A 476 34.27 -9.66 29.10
C ARG A 476 33.24 -8.55 28.83
N LEU A 477 32.28 -8.70 27.91
CA LEU A 477 31.20 -7.72 27.68
C LEU A 477 29.84 -8.34 28.00
N ARG A 478 29.13 -7.77 28.99
CA ARG A 478 27.79 -8.25 29.42
C ARG A 478 26.66 -7.52 28.70
N GLU A 479 26.82 -6.21 28.49
CA GLU A 479 25.86 -5.30 27.86
C GLU A 479 26.65 -4.06 27.40
N LEU A 480 26.43 -3.61 26.16
CA LEU A 480 26.93 -2.32 25.68
C LEU A 480 25.79 -1.30 25.80
N LYS A 481 25.91 -0.34 26.71
CA LYS A 481 24.85 0.67 26.91
C LYS A 481 25.08 1.95 26.13
N CYS A 482 26.34 2.33 25.98
CA CYS A 482 26.77 3.58 25.37
C CYS A 482 28.05 3.32 24.59
N LEU A 483 28.17 3.94 23.42
CA LEU A 483 29.39 3.98 22.63
C LEU A 483 29.70 5.43 22.28
N GLN A 484 30.84 5.90 22.77
CA GLN A 484 31.39 7.21 22.44
C GLN A 484 32.41 7.01 21.32
N LEU A 485 32.19 7.64 20.17
CA LEU A 485 33.08 7.57 19.01
C LEU A 485 33.60 8.96 18.70
N HIS A 486 34.92 9.10 18.63
CA HIS A 486 35.57 10.31 18.15
C HIS A 486 36.20 10.02 16.79
N ILE A 487 35.65 10.60 15.73
CA ILE A 487 36.18 10.48 14.37
C ILE A 487 37.08 11.68 14.12
N LEU A 488 38.41 11.44 14.15
CA LEU A 488 39.43 12.48 13.98
C LEU A 488 39.65 12.81 12.50
N ASP A 489 40.34 11.94 11.77
CA ASP A 489 40.72 12.16 10.38
C ASP A 489 40.83 10.85 9.59
N ALA A 490 40.92 10.99 8.26
CA ALA A 490 41.14 9.88 7.34
C ALA A 490 42.41 10.18 6.53
N HIS A 491 43.54 9.69 7.04
CA HIS A 491 44.84 9.88 6.39
C HIS A 491 44.90 9.25 4.99
N ARG A 492 45.63 9.90 4.09
CA ARG A 492 45.95 9.40 2.73
C ARG A 492 44.74 9.20 1.81
N LEU A 493 43.62 9.87 2.05
CA LEU A 493 42.53 9.90 1.08
C LEU A 493 42.98 10.64 -0.20
N PRO A 494 42.94 9.98 -1.37
CA PRO A 494 43.34 10.63 -2.62
C PRO A 494 42.32 11.70 -3.01
N PHE A 495 42.63 12.97 -2.74
CA PHE A 495 41.73 14.12 -3.00
C PHE A 495 41.14 14.16 -4.42
N LYS A 496 41.88 13.68 -5.43
CA LYS A 496 41.39 13.60 -6.81
C LYS A 496 40.24 12.61 -6.99
N LEU A 497 40.19 11.56 -6.19
CA LEU A 497 39.16 10.52 -6.23
C LEU A 497 38.07 10.78 -5.18
N VAL A 498 38.44 11.34 -4.03
CA VAL A 498 37.58 11.57 -2.87
C VAL A 498 37.62 13.05 -2.45
N PRO A 499 37.10 13.98 -3.28
CA PRO A 499 37.15 15.41 -2.98
C PRO A 499 36.20 15.86 -1.86
N ASN A 500 35.14 15.11 -1.59
CA ASN A 500 34.11 15.48 -0.61
C ASN A 500 33.80 14.32 0.37
N PRO A 501 34.74 13.90 1.23
CA PRO A 501 34.53 12.75 2.09
C PRO A 501 33.56 13.04 3.24
N PHE A 502 32.80 12.01 3.61
CA PHE A 502 32.05 11.92 4.86
C PHE A 502 32.01 10.47 5.34
N CYS A 503 31.73 10.28 6.62
CA CYS A 503 31.64 8.95 7.24
C CYS A 503 30.19 8.65 7.60
N ILE A 504 29.82 7.38 7.49
CA ILE A 504 28.60 6.82 8.05
C ILE A 504 29.00 5.81 9.12
N ILE A 505 28.36 5.91 10.27
CA ILE A 505 28.53 4.97 11.38
C ILE A 505 27.33 4.04 11.38
N SER A 506 27.60 2.74 11.42
CA SER A 506 26.59 1.69 11.45
C SER A 506 26.79 0.75 12.64
N LEU A 507 25.70 0.27 13.24
CA LEU A 507 25.68 -0.78 14.26
C LEU A 507 25.06 -2.04 13.67
N ASN A 508 25.76 -3.18 13.62
CA ASN A 508 25.31 -4.39 12.90
C ASN A 508 24.78 -4.08 11.47
N GLN A 509 25.50 -3.23 10.73
CA GLN A 509 25.13 -2.76 9.39
C GLN A 509 23.85 -1.88 9.31
N VAL A 510 23.34 -1.42 10.45
CA VAL A 510 22.27 -0.41 10.52
C VAL A 510 22.89 0.96 10.70
N LYS A 511 22.71 1.87 9.73
CA LYS A 511 23.26 3.22 9.75
C LYS A 511 22.59 4.06 10.85
N VAL A 512 23.37 4.63 11.78
CA VAL A 512 22.85 5.35 12.96
C VAL A 512 23.38 6.78 13.11
N ALA A 513 24.52 7.10 12.52
CA ALA A 513 25.13 8.42 12.57
C ALA A 513 25.93 8.72 11.30
N ARG A 514 26.19 10.00 11.04
CA ARG A 514 27.09 10.45 9.96
C ARG A 514 27.90 11.67 10.38
N THR A 515 29.05 11.86 9.76
CA THR A 515 29.80 13.13 9.85
C THR A 515 29.31 14.13 8.80
N LYS A 516 29.71 15.39 8.98
CA LYS A 516 29.57 16.41 7.95
C LYS A 516 30.51 16.12 6.77
N VAL A 517 30.07 16.52 5.58
CA VAL A 517 30.91 16.46 4.38
C VAL A 517 32.07 17.44 4.53
N LYS A 518 33.29 16.93 4.41
CA LYS A 518 34.52 17.72 4.46
C LYS A 518 35.02 17.99 3.04
N THR A 519 35.88 19.00 2.91
CA THR A 519 36.51 19.39 1.64
C THR A 519 37.96 19.78 1.92
N GLY A 520 38.84 19.59 0.94
CA GLY A 520 40.27 19.93 1.06
C GLY A 520 41.18 18.71 0.91
N LEU A 521 42.50 18.96 0.87
CA LEU A 521 43.52 17.92 0.64
C LEU A 521 43.67 16.97 1.83
N ASP A 522 43.52 17.48 3.06
CA ASP A 522 43.62 16.73 4.31
C ASP A 522 42.34 16.96 5.15
N PRO A 523 41.26 16.22 4.86
CA PRO A 523 39.97 16.42 5.53
C PRO A 523 40.04 15.99 7.00
N LEU A 524 39.82 16.94 7.90
CA LEU A 524 39.67 16.71 9.34
C LEU A 524 38.17 16.64 9.69
N PHE A 525 37.74 15.51 10.25
CA PHE A 525 36.39 15.36 10.77
C PHE A 525 36.28 16.04 12.13
N ASP A 526 37.08 15.60 13.09
CA ASP A 526 37.05 16.03 14.50
C ASP A 526 35.62 16.13 15.04
N GLU A 527 34.87 15.03 14.89
CA GLU A 527 33.47 14.93 15.26
C GLU A 527 33.26 13.79 16.26
N GLU A 528 32.52 14.09 17.32
CA GLU A 528 32.21 13.16 18.40
C GLU A 528 30.75 12.73 18.35
N PHE A 529 30.51 11.45 18.60
CA PHE A 529 29.20 10.82 18.59
C PHE A 529 28.97 10.08 19.90
N LEU A 530 27.90 10.44 20.59
CA LEU A 530 27.41 9.70 21.76
C LEU A 530 26.22 8.84 21.32
N LEU A 531 26.43 7.52 21.26
CA LEU A 531 25.41 6.56 20.89
C LEU A 531 24.92 5.83 22.14
N ASP A 532 23.80 6.27 22.70
CA ASP A 532 23.19 5.68 23.88
C ASP A 532 22.16 4.59 23.54
N ASP A 533 21.82 3.79 24.54
CA ASP A 533 20.81 2.71 24.47
C ASP A 533 21.02 1.72 23.32
N ILE A 534 22.27 1.31 23.12
CA ILE A 534 22.62 0.36 22.06
C ILE A 534 21.94 -0.99 22.31
N PRO A 535 21.30 -1.61 21.29
CA PRO A 535 20.72 -2.94 21.45
C PRO A 535 21.76 -3.96 21.93
N PRO A 536 21.41 -4.87 22.87
CA PRO A 536 22.36 -5.78 23.52
C PRO A 536 22.99 -6.82 22.58
N ASP A 537 22.45 -6.93 21.37
CA ASP A 537 22.85 -7.80 20.28
C ASP A 537 23.72 -7.11 19.23
N VAL A 538 24.03 -5.81 19.41
CA VAL A 538 25.09 -5.17 18.62
C VAL A 538 26.41 -5.83 18.98
N LEU A 539 27.08 -6.40 17.97
CA LEU A 539 28.35 -7.12 18.12
C LEU A 539 29.51 -6.38 17.47
N SER A 540 29.21 -5.54 16.49
CA SER A 540 30.20 -4.72 15.80
C SER A 540 29.61 -3.38 15.40
N PHE A 541 30.50 -2.41 15.25
CA PHE A 541 30.18 -1.16 14.57
C PHE A 541 31.08 -1.02 13.34
N THR A 542 30.55 -0.31 12.35
CA THR A 542 31.22 -0.08 11.08
C THR A 542 31.29 1.41 10.81
N ILE A 543 32.47 1.89 10.41
CA ILE A 543 32.66 3.24 9.89
C ILE A 543 32.94 3.11 8.40
N THR A 544 32.05 3.63 7.58
CA THR A 544 32.17 3.60 6.12
C THR A 544 32.45 5.01 5.60
N VAL A 545 33.54 5.18 4.86
CA VAL A 545 33.90 6.43 4.20
C VAL A 545 33.22 6.49 2.84
N TYR A 546 32.43 7.54 2.64
CA TYR A 546 31.79 7.88 1.38
C TYR A 546 32.38 9.16 0.79
N ASN A 547 32.34 9.27 -0.52
CA ASN A 547 32.60 10.51 -1.24
C ASN A 547 31.29 11.09 -1.78
N LYS A 548 30.96 12.32 -1.37
CA LYS A 548 29.76 13.01 -1.86
C LYS A 548 29.89 13.41 -3.32
N GLY A 549 29.00 12.90 -4.16
CA GLY A 549 28.95 13.22 -5.58
C GLY A 549 28.30 14.59 -5.81
N LYS A 550 28.89 15.43 -6.67
CA LYS A 550 28.29 16.75 -7.02
C LYS A 550 27.09 16.61 -7.98
N ARG A 551 27.14 15.62 -8.88
CA ARG A 551 26.13 15.30 -9.90
C ARG A 551 26.02 13.79 -10.15
N SER A 552 26.63 13.00 -9.28
CA SER A 552 26.69 11.55 -9.32
C SER A 552 26.24 11.03 -7.96
N LYS A 553 25.88 9.74 -7.87
CA LYS A 553 25.64 9.10 -6.58
C LYS A 553 26.87 9.21 -5.68
N ASP A 554 26.64 9.19 -4.37
CA ASP A 554 27.74 9.07 -3.44
C ASP A 554 28.40 7.70 -3.64
N THR A 555 29.71 7.67 -3.45
CA THR A 555 30.51 6.47 -3.72
C THR A 555 31.14 6.00 -2.43
N GLU A 556 30.96 4.72 -2.12
CA GLU A 556 31.67 4.09 -1.02
C GLU A 556 33.16 3.96 -1.38
N VAL A 557 34.02 4.38 -0.46
CA VAL A 557 35.47 4.45 -0.67
C VAL A 557 36.19 3.38 0.14
N ALA A 558 35.82 3.26 1.41
CA ALA A 558 36.46 2.35 2.34
C ALA A 558 35.52 2.02 3.50
N GLU A 559 35.71 0.86 4.11
CA GLU A 559 34.94 0.40 5.26
C GLU A 559 35.89 -0.09 6.35
N LEU A 560 35.58 0.23 7.60
CA LEU A 560 36.25 -0.27 8.80
C LEU A 560 35.19 -0.91 9.69
N THR A 561 35.30 -2.22 9.94
CA THR A 561 34.45 -2.92 10.90
C THR A 561 35.23 -3.25 12.16
N VAL A 562 34.68 -2.89 13.32
CA VAL A 562 35.26 -3.18 14.64
C VAL A 562 34.33 -4.12 15.40
N GLU A 563 34.84 -5.30 15.71
CA GLU A 563 34.16 -6.26 16.59
C GLU A 563 34.27 -5.79 18.04
N LEU A 564 33.14 -5.63 18.73
CA LEU A 564 33.12 -5.22 20.13
C LEU A 564 33.83 -6.22 21.05
N SER A 565 33.93 -7.48 20.62
CA SER A 565 34.69 -8.52 21.32
C SER A 565 36.20 -8.30 21.34
N SER A 566 36.72 -7.45 20.45
CA SER A 566 38.12 -7.06 20.42
C SER A 566 38.45 -5.92 21.38
N LEU A 567 37.45 -5.22 21.92
CA LEU A 567 37.64 -4.06 22.79
C LEU A 567 37.83 -4.50 24.25
N THR A 568 38.75 -3.85 24.97
CA THR A 568 38.85 -4.01 26.43
C THR A 568 38.12 -2.87 27.15
N ASN A 569 37.59 -3.15 28.36
CA ASN A 569 36.81 -2.16 29.09
C ASN A 569 37.71 -0.99 29.53
N GLY A 570 37.42 0.22 29.04
CA GLY A 570 38.23 1.41 29.29
C GLY A 570 39.46 1.57 28.38
N ASP A 571 39.60 0.75 27.33
CA ASP A 571 40.61 0.99 26.30
C ASP A 571 40.19 2.13 25.37
N GLU A 572 41.06 3.13 25.23
CA GLU A 572 41.01 4.10 24.13
C GLU A 572 41.76 3.50 22.93
N VAL A 573 41.04 2.99 21.94
CA VAL A 573 41.64 2.54 20.68
C VAL A 573 41.89 3.76 19.79
N CYS A 574 43.00 4.46 20.02
CA CYS A 574 43.35 5.71 19.32
C CYS A 574 43.89 5.57 17.89
N GLN A 575 43.91 4.38 17.27
CA GLN A 575 44.38 4.22 15.90
C GLN A 575 43.74 3.02 15.21
N LEU A 576 42.90 3.27 14.21
CA LEU A 576 42.42 2.25 13.28
C LEU A 576 42.85 2.67 11.87
N LEU A 577 43.89 2.00 11.37
CA LEU A 577 44.43 2.22 10.02
C LEU A 577 43.46 1.64 8.99
N LEU A 578 42.80 2.51 8.22
CA LEU A 578 42.16 2.16 6.97
C LEU A 578 43.24 1.99 5.89
N ILE A 579 43.52 0.75 5.49
CA ILE A 579 44.37 0.47 4.33
C ILE A 579 43.48 0.54 3.10
N ILE A 580 43.66 1.59 2.28
CA ILE A 580 43.04 1.69 0.96
C ILE A 580 43.98 0.95 0.01
N ASP A 581 43.63 -0.28 -0.37
CA ASP A 581 44.34 -0.99 -1.43
C ASP A 581 44.08 -0.26 -2.77
N SER A 582 45.17 0.08 -3.46
CA SER A 582 45.22 0.88 -4.68
C SER A 582 44.80 0.14 -5.94
#